data_AF-A0A8D2CKU4-F1
#
_entry.id   AF-A0A8D2CKU4-F1
#
_cell.length_a   1.000
_cell.length_b   1.000
_cell.length_c   1.000
_cell.angle_alpha   90.00
_cell.angle_beta   90.00
_cell.angle_gamma   90.00
#
_symmetry.space_group_name_H-M   'P 1'
#
loop_
_entity.id
_entity.type
_entity.pdbx_description
1 polymer ?
#
loop_
_entity_poly.entity_id
_entity_poly.type
_entity_poly.pdbx_seq_one_letter_code
_entity_poly.pdbx_strand_id
1 'polypeptide(L)'
;MDPAWLSSPRAWEKAYQDHRKKVQNAQPLVDTCPPPAFSHLRLMLKRLKLEEERLSAIDRENCLLLKKVASVMRTRPLTDNGRDSTHRSKN
;
A
#
# COMPACT_ATOMS: atom_id res chain seq x y z
N MET A 1 36.72 12.49 -70.60
CA MET A 1 35.70 13.18 -69.80
C MET A 1 35.38 12.27 -68.63
N ASP A 2 36.15 12.37 -67.55
CA ASP A 2 35.92 11.53 -66.38
C ASP A 2 34.74 12.07 -65.57
N PRO A 3 33.79 11.22 -65.14
CA PRO A 3 32.57 11.70 -64.51
C PRO A 3 32.87 12.24 -63.10
N ALA A 4 32.34 13.42 -62.81
CA ALA A 4 32.47 14.16 -61.55
C ALA A 4 31.77 13.50 -60.33
N TRP A 5 31.72 12.17 -60.25
CA TRP A 5 31.03 11.42 -59.20
C TRP A 5 31.94 10.91 -58.09
N LEU A 6 33.25 11.16 -58.14
CA LEU A 6 34.05 11.14 -56.92
C LEU A 6 33.71 12.40 -56.13
N SER A 7 32.48 12.43 -55.57
CA SER A 7 32.14 13.26 -54.42
C SER A 7 33.32 13.14 -53.47
N SER A 8 34.04 14.25 -53.31
CA SER A 8 35.34 14.30 -52.66
C SER A 8 35.37 13.38 -51.43
N PRO A 9 36.34 12.44 -51.31
CA PRO A 9 36.50 11.58 -50.14
C PRO A 9 36.36 12.32 -48.80
N ARG A 10 36.72 13.60 -48.79
CA ARG A 10 36.64 14.47 -47.61
C ARG A 10 35.21 14.94 -47.30
N ALA A 11 34.37 15.13 -48.31
CA ALA A 11 32.99 15.57 -48.14
C ALA A 11 32.11 14.46 -47.57
N TRP A 12 32.25 13.21 -48.05
CA TRP A 12 31.52 12.09 -47.49
C TRP A 12 31.98 11.80 -46.05
N GLU A 13 33.29 11.84 -45.79
CA GLU A 13 33.85 11.63 -44.45
C GLU A 13 33.29 12.67 -43.48
N LYS A 14 33.27 13.95 -43.88
CA LYS A 14 32.68 15.01 -43.07
C LYS A 14 31.19 14.78 -42.80
N ALA A 15 30.41 14.43 -43.82
CA ALA A 15 28.98 14.15 -43.66
C ALA A 15 28.72 12.96 -42.73
N TYR A 16 29.55 11.92 -42.81
CA TYR A 16 29.50 10.76 -41.94
C TYR A 16 29.81 11.12 -40.48
N GLN A 17 30.87 11.89 -40.23
CA GLN A 17 31.22 12.36 -38.90
C GLN A 17 30.13 13.27 -38.30
N ASP A 18 29.57 14.18 -39.10
CA ASP A 18 28.48 15.05 -38.69
C ASP A 18 27.20 14.25 -38.36
N HIS A 19 26.90 13.19 -39.13
CA HIS A 19 25.81 12.27 -38.84
C HIS A 19 26.04 11.52 -37.52
N ARG A 20 27.23 10.96 -37.31
CA ARG A 20 27.56 10.23 -36.08
C ARG A 20 27.43 11.13 -34.85
N LYS A 21 27.87 12.38 -34.94
CA LYS A 21 27.66 13.38 -33.88
C LYS A 21 26.18 13.65 -33.61
N LYS A 22 25.34 13.75 -34.64
CA LYS A 22 23.88 13.93 -34.47
C LYS A 22 23.24 12.73 -33.80
N VAL A 23 23.60 11.51 -34.22
CA VAL A 23 23.08 10.28 -33.62
C VAL A 23 23.50 10.16 -32.16
N GLN A 24 24.77 10.43 -31.85
CA GLN A 24 25.29 10.32 -30.49
C GLN A 24 24.66 11.35 -29.53
N ASN A 25 24.36 12.55 -30.02
CA ASN A 25 23.77 13.63 -29.22
C ASN A 25 22.23 13.64 -29.27
N ALA A 26 21.60 12.71 -30.00
CA ALA A 26 20.16 12.64 -30.10
C ALA A 26 19.55 12.41 -28.71
N GLN A 27 18.71 13.34 -28.27
CA GLN A 27 17.93 13.17 -27.05
C GLN A 27 16.73 12.26 -27.32
N PRO A 28 16.32 11.43 -26.35
CA PRO A 28 15.12 10.63 -26.48
C PRO A 28 13.89 11.55 -26.65
N LEU A 29 13.01 11.21 -27.59
CA LEU A 29 11.78 11.97 -27.86
C LEU A 29 10.77 11.88 -26.71
N VAL A 30 10.84 10.80 -25.94
CA VAL A 30 9.95 10.51 -24.82
C VAL A 30 10.79 10.34 -23.56
N ASP A 31 10.29 10.88 -22.46
CA ASP A 31 10.88 10.64 -21.15
C ASP A 31 10.83 9.13 -20.85
N THR A 32 12.01 8.55 -20.64
CA THR A 32 12.19 7.14 -20.23
C THR A 32 12.69 7.03 -18.80
N CYS A 33 12.78 8.16 -18.08
CA CYS A 33 13.17 8.16 -16.69
C CYS A 33 12.13 7.42 -15.85
N PRO A 34 12.56 6.70 -14.80
CA PRO A 34 11.63 6.13 -13.86
C PRO A 34 10.81 7.26 -13.20
N PRO A 35 9.51 7.05 -12.99
CA PRO A 35 8.68 8.04 -12.31
C PRO A 35 9.22 8.32 -10.91
N PRO A 36 9.03 9.54 -10.37
CA PRO A 36 9.47 9.88 -9.02
C PRO A 36 8.93 8.89 -8.00
N ALA A 37 9.80 8.45 -7.08
CA ALA A 37 9.39 7.61 -5.98
C ALA A 37 8.52 8.42 -5.01
N PHE A 38 7.21 8.28 -5.14
CA PHE A 38 6.27 8.97 -4.26
C PHE A 38 6.33 8.38 -2.85
N SER A 39 6.58 9.23 -1.85
CA SER A 39 6.65 8.84 -0.44
C SER A 39 5.37 8.15 0.05
N HIS A 40 4.21 8.55 -0.47
CA HIS A 40 2.89 7.98 -0.16
C HIS A 40 2.64 6.60 -0.81
N LEU A 41 3.43 6.19 -1.80
CA LEU A 41 3.44 4.82 -2.33
C LEU A 41 4.37 3.92 -1.53
N ARG A 42 5.47 4.47 -1.01
CA ARG A 42 6.47 3.74 -0.22
C ARG A 42 6.03 3.51 1.23
N LEU A 43 5.39 4.52 1.82
CA LEU A 43 4.75 4.41 3.11
C LEU A 43 3.26 4.20 2.83
N MET A 44 2.74 3.01 3.14
CA MET A 44 1.33 2.65 2.95
C MET A 44 0.41 3.40 3.94
N LEU A 45 0.49 4.73 3.96
CA LEU A 45 -0.13 5.63 4.93
C LEU A 45 -1.65 5.49 4.96
N LYS A 46 -2.28 5.34 3.78
CA LYS A 46 -3.72 5.07 3.70
C LYS A 46 -4.10 3.76 4.40
N ARG A 47 -3.30 2.70 4.21
CA ARG A 47 -3.53 1.41 4.87
C ARG A 47 -3.33 1.53 6.38
N LEU A 48 -2.25 2.19 6.82
CA LEU A 48 -1.96 2.39 8.23
C LEU A 48 -3.08 3.16 8.94
N LYS A 49 -3.56 4.24 8.32
CA LYS A 49 -4.66 5.04 8.85
C LYS A 49 -5.95 4.22 9.01
N LEU A 50 -6.31 3.44 8.00
CA LEU A 50 -7.50 2.58 8.07
C LEU A 50 -7.37 1.50 9.16
N GLU A 51 -6.18 0.95 9.35
CA GLU A 51 -5.94 -0.03 10.42
C GLU A 51 -6.03 0.62 11.81
N GLU A 52 -5.48 1.82 11.98
CA GLU A 52 -5.60 2.59 13.23
C GLU A 52 -7.06 2.92 13.57
N GLU A 53 -7.84 3.35 12.58
CA GLU A 53 -9.28 3.61 12.74
C GLU A 53 -10.04 2.33 13.13
N ARG A 54 -9.72 1.20 12.48
CA ARG A 54 -10.30 -0.11 12.79
C ARG A 54 -9.97 -0.55 14.22
N LEU A 55 -8.71 -0.46 14.62
CA LEU A 55 -8.26 -0.82 15.97
C LEU A 55 -8.90 0.08 17.03
N SER A 56 -9.02 1.37 16.77
CA SER A 56 -9.69 2.32 17.67
C SER A 56 -11.17 2.00 17.87
N ALA A 57 -11.86 1.56 16.82
CA ALA A 57 -13.25 1.11 16.92
C ALA A 57 -13.38 -0.16 17.78
N ILE A 58 -12.52 -1.16 17.52
CA ILE A 58 -12.47 -2.41 18.31
C ILE A 58 -12.19 -2.12 19.79
N ASP A 59 -11.22 -1.26 20.09
CA ASP A 59 -10.85 -0.97 21.48
C ASP A 59 -11.97 -0.25 22.24
N ARG A 60 -12.66 0.68 21.57
CA ARG A 60 -13.85 1.34 22.11
C ARG A 60 -14.97 0.33 22.41
N GLU A 61 -15.22 -0.61 21.51
CA GLU A 61 -16.23 -1.65 21.70
C GLU A 61 -15.85 -2.62 22.83
N ASN A 62 -14.58 -3.02 22.90
CA ASN A 62 -14.06 -3.85 24.00
C ASN A 62 -14.24 -3.17 25.35
N CYS A 63 -13.92 -1.87 25.45
CA CYS A 63 -14.16 -1.09 26.66
C CYS A 63 -15.64 -1.07 27.07
N LEU A 64 -16.55 -0.93 26.11
CA LEU A 64 -17.98 -0.96 26.38
C LEU A 64 -18.45 -2.33 26.83
N LEU A 65 -17.97 -3.40 26.19
CA LEU A 65 -18.28 -4.78 26.55
C LEU A 65 -17.81 -5.10 27.97
N LEU A 66 -16.56 -4.74 28.31
CA LEU A 66 -16.01 -4.93 29.65
C LEU A 66 -16.82 -4.20 30.72
N LYS A 67 -17.24 -2.95 30.46
CA LYS A 67 -18.11 -2.19 31.36
C LYS A 67 -19.46 -2.90 31.59
N LYS A 68 -20.07 -3.45 30.54
CA LYS A 68 -21.33 -4.20 30.64
C LYS A 68 -21.16 -5.48 31.45
N VAL A 69 -20.14 -6.27 31.15
CA VAL A 69 -19.83 -7.52 31.88
C VAL A 69 -19.58 -7.23 33.36
N ALA A 70 -18.76 -6.23 33.69
CA ALA A 70 -18.50 -5.83 35.07
C ALA A 70 -19.78 -5.35 35.79
N SER A 71 -20.68 -4.66 35.09
CA SER A 71 -21.98 -4.28 35.65
C SER A 71 -22.82 -5.50 36.01
N VAL A 72 -22.98 -6.45 35.08
CA VAL A 72 -23.76 -7.68 35.27
C VAL A 72 -23.16 -8.54 36.40
N MET A 73 -21.84 -8.68 36.45
CA MET A 73 -21.16 -9.43 37.51
C MET A 73 -21.38 -8.82 38.89
N ARG A 74 -21.43 -7.48 38.99
CA ARG A 74 -21.73 -6.78 40.26
C ARG A 74 -23.19 -6.86 40.68
N THR A 75 -24.11 -6.90 39.71
CA THR A 75 -25.57 -6.90 39.96
C THR A 75 -26.19 -8.29 40.03
N ARG A 76 -25.49 -9.36 39.62
CA ARG A 76 -25.96 -10.73 39.81
C ARG A 76 -26.00 -11.04 41.32
N PRO A 77 -27.19 -11.27 41.91
CA PRO A 77 -27.27 -11.65 43.32
C PRO A 77 -26.63 -13.02 43.54
N LEU A 78 -26.09 -13.26 44.74
CA LEU A 78 -25.57 -14.52 45.28
C LEU A 78 -26.61 -15.68 45.30
N THR A 79 -27.73 -15.56 44.59
CA THR A 79 -28.82 -16.52 44.58
C THR A 79 -28.61 -17.56 43.48
N ASP A 80 -27.58 -18.38 43.67
CA ASP A 80 -27.64 -19.81 43.30
C ASP A 80 -27.36 -20.64 44.56
N ASN A 81 -28.08 -20.29 45.64
CA ASN A 81 -28.06 -21.03 46.88
C ASN A 81 -29.51 -21.46 47.17
N GLY A 82 -29.83 -22.73 46.88
CA GLY A 82 -31.11 -23.33 47.24
C GLY A 82 -31.94 -23.84 46.06
N ARG A 83 -31.42 -24.80 45.29
CA ARG A 83 -32.28 -25.85 44.72
C ARG A 83 -32.08 -27.11 45.53
N ASP A 84 -32.70 -27.11 46.70
CA ASP A 84 -32.92 -28.32 47.49
C ASP A 84 -33.85 -29.23 46.69
N SER A 85 -33.26 -30.23 46.05
CA SER A 85 -33.99 -31.27 45.33
C SER A 85 -34.61 -32.22 46.36
N THR A 86 -35.72 -31.80 46.99
CA THR A 86 -36.57 -32.73 47.70
C THR A 86 -37.35 -33.54 46.67
N HIS A 87 -36.74 -34.63 46.21
CA HIS A 87 -37.40 -35.71 45.50
C HIS A 87 -38.36 -36.39 46.50
N ARG A 88 -39.54 -35.79 46.72
CA ARG A 88 -40.59 -36.37 47.55
C ARG A 88 -41.22 -37.53 46.77
N SER A 89 -40.74 -38.74 47.02
CA SER A 89 -41.46 -39.99 46.73
C SER A 89 -42.87 -39.89 47.32
N LYS A 90 -43.88 -40.03 46.47
CA LYS A 90 -45.25 -40.31 46.90
C LYS A 90 -45.48 -41.80 46.70
N ASN A 91 -45.69 -42.48 47.81
CA ASN A 91 -46.19 -43.86 47.89
C ASN A 91 -47.70 -43.88 47.64
#